data_AF-A0A0A9W1F6-F1
#
_entry.id   AF-A0A0A9W1F6-F1
#
_cell.length_a   1.000
_cell.length_b   1.000
_cell.length_c   1.000
_cell.angle_alpha   90.00
_cell.angle_beta   90.00
_cell.angle_gamma   90.00
#
_symmetry.space_group_name_H-M   'P 1'
#
loop_
_entity.id
_entity.type
_entity.pdbx_description
1 polymer ?
#
loop_
_entity_poly.entity_id
_entity_poly.type
_entity_poly.pdbx_seq_one_letter_code
_entity_poly.pdbx_strand_id
1 'polypeptide(L)'
;MGSRYPFHATRSYGLIGSARLQIREHTIIETHPDTQNPDLRLDQPFPALVKHLEAIDLTKMDLKDHAHVPYVVPLYQTLQEWKSTHSGNLPKNYKEKEEFRNLLRKGIKMNEDGVQEYEENFEEALRAVNFAVAPTVVPNNVKDILNDYNCINLTSKSKPFWIMAKAVRDFVDNEGEGLLPLRGSLPDMTADSQRYIALQQVYLQEAARCSEIVHRRVRQLLHQLGQPVDAISEADTKLFCKHAASLGVVRGRKISDEYDTKLINTSLLAQGVENSESLIIYYVMFRGIDRFYAEYNHYPGEFGDEHDIVKLKGSIAKLLSEWGCGPLAKDDYIHEIYRYGGAELHSVSAFLGGCVAHEVIKLVTAQYKPINNTFIYDAITTNTETIDITNLHGLF
;
A
#
# COMPACT_ATOMS: atom_id res chain seq x y z
N MET A 1 -5.20 -26.50 -19.42
CA MET A 1 -5.03 -25.49 -18.35
C MET A 1 -3.88 -24.59 -18.75
N GLY A 2 -4.14 -23.32 -19.07
CA GLY A 2 -3.07 -22.38 -19.43
C GLY A 2 -2.16 -22.09 -18.24
N SER A 3 -0.86 -22.00 -18.48
CA SER A 3 0.13 -21.67 -17.45
C SER A 3 -0.11 -20.28 -16.86
N ARG A 4 0.04 -20.12 -15.55
CA ARG A 4 -0.28 -18.89 -14.80
C ARG A 4 0.99 -18.20 -14.30
N TYR A 5 1.84 -17.79 -15.23
CA TYR A 5 3.09 -17.10 -14.91
C TYR A 5 2.90 -15.58 -14.90
N PRO A 6 3.48 -14.86 -13.92
CA PRO A 6 3.69 -13.42 -14.03
C PRO A 6 4.45 -13.09 -15.32
N PHE A 7 4.05 -12.03 -16.00
CA PHE A 7 4.68 -11.60 -17.25
C PHE A 7 4.86 -10.08 -17.26
N HIS A 8 6.08 -9.62 -17.55
CA HIS A 8 6.40 -8.22 -17.79
C HIS A 8 6.74 -8.05 -19.27
N ALA A 9 5.91 -7.31 -20.00
CA ALA A 9 6.25 -6.83 -21.34
C ALA A 9 6.95 -5.48 -21.22
N THR A 10 8.12 -5.32 -21.82
CA THR A 10 8.90 -4.08 -21.77
C THR A 10 9.28 -3.63 -23.15
N ARG A 11 9.26 -2.32 -23.39
CA ARG A 11 9.62 -1.73 -24.67
C ARG A 11 10.38 -0.42 -24.46
N SER A 12 11.50 -0.27 -25.16
CA SER A 12 12.16 1.01 -25.37
C SER A 12 12.06 1.36 -26.85
N TYR A 13 11.71 2.61 -27.16
CA TYR A 13 11.61 3.12 -28.53
C TYR A 13 11.97 4.60 -28.53
N GLY A 14 13.13 4.93 -29.09
CA GLY A 14 13.74 6.24 -29.00
C GLY A 14 13.90 6.69 -27.56
N LEU A 15 13.28 7.82 -27.21
CA LEU A 15 13.32 8.40 -25.86
C LEU A 15 12.15 7.94 -24.96
N ILE A 16 11.38 6.94 -25.38
CA ILE A 16 10.20 6.47 -24.63
C ILE A 16 10.41 5.04 -24.13
N GLY A 17 10.06 4.82 -22.86
CA GLY A 17 10.04 3.51 -22.22
C GLY A 17 8.62 3.10 -21.80
N SER A 18 8.30 1.82 -21.88
CA SER A 18 7.07 1.25 -21.34
C SER A 18 7.30 -0.11 -20.70
N ALA A 19 6.62 -0.36 -19.59
CA ALA A 19 6.56 -1.68 -18.95
C ALA A 19 5.13 -2.05 -18.60
N ARG A 20 4.72 -3.28 -18.88
CA ARG A 20 3.35 -3.78 -18.71
C ARG A 20 3.34 -5.07 -17.90
N LEU A 21 2.75 -5.03 -16.70
CA LEU A 21 2.67 -6.18 -15.78
C LEU A 21 1.35 -6.97 -15.93
N GLN A 22 1.42 -8.17 -16.50
CA GLN A 22 0.32 -9.12 -16.48
C GLN A 22 0.47 -10.12 -15.33
N ILE A 23 -0.39 -10.01 -14.33
CA ILE A 23 -0.54 -10.98 -13.24
C ILE A 23 -2.00 -11.26 -12.99
N ARG A 24 -2.35 -12.51 -12.68
CA ARG A 24 -3.74 -12.85 -12.32
C ARG A 24 -4.08 -12.35 -10.91
N GLU A 25 -3.24 -12.72 -9.95
CA GLU A 25 -3.39 -12.36 -8.55
C GLU A 25 -2.03 -12.50 -7.87
N HIS A 26 -1.60 -11.44 -7.19
CA HIS A 26 -0.41 -11.40 -6.37
C HIS A 26 -0.79 -10.94 -4.95
N THR A 27 -0.54 -11.78 -3.96
CA THR A 27 -0.88 -11.56 -2.56
C THR A 27 0.38 -11.22 -1.78
N ILE A 28 0.33 -10.20 -0.94
CA ILE A 28 1.49 -9.55 -0.33
C ILE A 28 1.23 -9.43 1.18
N ILE A 29 2.15 -9.92 2.00
CA ILE A 29 2.10 -9.78 3.45
C ILE A 29 2.89 -8.54 3.86
N GLU A 30 4.13 -8.42 3.41
CA GLU A 30 5.03 -7.32 3.76
C GLU A 30 4.99 -6.23 2.68
N THR A 31 3.95 -5.39 2.70
CA THR A 31 3.84 -4.30 1.70
C THR A 31 4.76 -3.11 1.97
N HIS A 32 5.40 -3.05 3.14
CA HIS A 32 6.31 -1.97 3.58
C HIS A 32 5.77 -0.56 3.27
N PRO A 33 4.65 -0.14 3.90
CA PRO A 33 4.10 1.19 3.70
C PRO A 33 5.08 2.28 4.15
N ASP A 34 5.25 3.34 3.36
CA ASP A 34 6.16 4.47 3.66
C ASP A 34 5.81 5.16 4.98
N THR A 35 4.51 5.24 5.27
CA THR A 35 4.00 5.78 6.53
C THR A 35 3.04 4.79 7.15
N GLN A 36 3.28 4.48 8.43
CA GLN A 36 2.39 3.63 9.20
C GLN A 36 2.42 4.05 10.67
N ASN A 37 1.27 4.48 11.17
CA ASN A 37 1.14 4.81 12.57
C ASN A 37 1.38 3.56 13.45
N PRO A 38 1.97 3.75 14.64
CA PRO A 38 2.12 2.67 15.61
C PRO A 38 0.75 2.23 16.15
N ASP A 39 0.60 0.94 16.42
CA ASP A 39 -0.62 0.33 16.94
C ASP A 39 -0.63 0.41 18.48
N LEU A 40 -0.81 1.62 19.03
CA LEU A 40 -0.71 1.90 20.47
C LEU A 40 -1.95 1.47 21.28
N ARG A 41 -3.10 1.25 20.64
CA ARG A 41 -4.36 0.86 21.32
C ARG A 41 -4.77 1.76 22.50
N LEU A 42 -4.39 3.03 22.53
CA LEU A 42 -4.76 3.91 23.65
C LEU A 42 -6.25 4.24 23.68
N ASP A 43 -6.91 4.20 22.53
CA ASP A 43 -8.35 4.37 22.42
C ASP A 43 -9.13 3.18 23.00
N GLN A 44 -8.64 1.96 22.73
CA GLN A 44 -9.20 0.67 23.15
C GLN A 44 -8.10 -0.22 23.76
N PRO A 45 -7.62 0.09 24.98
CA PRO A 45 -6.49 -0.58 25.58
C PRO A 45 -6.87 -1.99 26.04
N PHE A 46 -6.00 -2.96 25.75
CA PHE A 46 -6.19 -4.33 26.22
C PHE A 46 -5.89 -4.45 27.73
N PRO A 47 -6.44 -5.45 28.44
CA PRO A 47 -6.39 -5.50 29.90
C PRO A 47 -4.98 -5.41 30.51
N ALA A 48 -3.99 -6.07 29.88
CA ALA A 48 -2.61 -6.01 30.35
C ALA A 48 -1.97 -4.61 30.17
N LEU A 49 -2.35 -3.87 29.13
CA LEU A 49 -1.91 -2.50 28.91
C LEU A 49 -2.50 -1.56 29.96
N VAL A 50 -3.81 -1.65 30.22
CA VAL A 50 -4.48 -0.89 31.29
C VAL A 50 -3.76 -1.09 32.62
N LYS A 51 -3.57 -2.36 33.01
CA LYS A 51 -2.88 -2.72 34.26
C LYS A 51 -1.46 -2.13 34.34
N HIS A 52 -0.73 -2.15 33.24
CA HIS A 52 0.63 -1.62 33.19
C HIS A 52 0.65 -0.09 33.33
N LEU A 53 -0.21 0.62 32.59
CA LEU A 53 -0.25 2.09 32.58
C LEU A 53 -0.79 2.66 33.89
N GLU A 54 -1.76 2.00 34.52
CA GLU A 54 -2.34 2.42 35.80
C GLU A 54 -1.43 2.16 37.01
N ALA A 55 -0.45 1.26 36.87
CA ALA A 55 0.55 1.04 37.91
C ALA A 55 1.56 2.20 38.04
N ILE A 56 1.61 3.10 37.05
CA ILE A 56 2.55 4.22 36.99
C ILE A 56 1.84 5.49 37.47
N ASP A 57 2.21 6.01 38.64
CA ASP A 57 1.61 7.24 39.20
C ASP A 57 2.54 8.44 38.97
N LEU A 58 2.28 9.24 37.92
CA LEU A 58 3.09 10.41 37.56
C LEU A 58 3.14 11.46 38.68
N THR A 59 2.09 11.56 39.50
CA THR A 59 1.96 12.58 40.55
C THR A 59 2.92 12.38 41.70
N LYS A 60 3.38 11.14 41.93
CA LYS A 60 4.27 10.77 43.04
C LYS A 60 5.74 10.67 42.66
N MET A 61 6.08 10.83 41.39
CA MET A 61 7.47 10.75 40.93
C MET A 61 8.27 12.00 41.32
N ASP A 62 9.59 11.92 41.33
CA ASP A 62 10.43 13.12 41.30
C ASP A 62 10.53 13.68 39.86
N LEU A 63 11.31 14.74 39.64
CA LEU A 63 11.49 15.35 38.32
C LEU A 63 12.18 14.39 37.34
N LYS A 64 13.20 13.67 37.82
CA LYS A 64 14.01 12.78 36.98
C LYS A 64 13.19 11.62 36.48
N ASP A 65 12.53 10.89 37.39
CA ASP A 65 11.74 9.72 37.04
C ASP A 65 10.55 10.09 36.16
N HIS A 66 9.96 11.27 36.34
CA HIS A 66 8.84 11.76 35.54
C HIS A 66 9.23 12.01 34.07
N ALA A 67 10.39 12.62 33.83
CA ALA A 67 10.91 12.90 32.50
C ALA A 67 11.37 11.65 31.72
N HIS A 68 11.52 10.50 32.41
CA HIS A 68 11.96 9.22 31.82
C HIS A 68 10.83 8.19 31.75
N VAL A 69 9.57 8.62 31.80
CA VAL A 69 8.42 7.74 31.53
C VAL A 69 8.14 7.69 30.02
N PRO A 70 7.90 6.50 29.43
CA PRO A 70 7.38 6.35 28.07
C PRO A 70 6.23 7.32 27.76
N TYR A 71 6.28 8.05 26.64
CA TYR A 71 5.26 9.05 26.26
C TYR A 71 3.83 8.49 26.20
N VAL A 72 3.70 7.17 26.02
CA VAL A 72 2.43 6.44 26.03
C VAL A 72 1.69 6.58 27.38
N VAL A 73 2.41 6.71 28.49
CA VAL A 73 1.84 6.87 29.83
C VAL A 73 1.17 8.24 30.02
N PRO A 74 1.84 9.40 29.83
CA PRO A 74 1.16 10.69 29.95
C PRO A 74 0.01 10.80 28.93
N LEU A 75 0.15 10.29 27.70
CA LEU A 75 -0.97 10.21 26.76
C LEU A 75 -2.16 9.45 27.32
N TYR A 76 -1.95 8.27 27.88
CA TYR A 76 -3.02 7.46 28.45
C TYR A 76 -3.72 8.15 29.61
N GLN A 77 -2.96 8.69 30.56
CA GLN A 77 -3.52 9.35 31.75
C GLN A 77 -4.33 10.59 31.36
N THR A 78 -3.79 11.43 30.49
CA THR A 78 -4.51 12.57 29.93
C THR A 78 -5.75 12.13 29.14
N LEU A 79 -5.69 11.00 28.44
CA LEU A 79 -6.86 10.45 27.73
C LEU A 79 -7.95 9.95 28.67
N GLN A 80 -7.62 9.40 29.84
CA GLN A 80 -8.61 9.06 30.85
C GLN A 80 -9.27 10.31 31.44
N GLU A 81 -8.48 11.34 31.76
CA GLU A 81 -9.02 12.63 32.22
C GLU A 81 -9.93 13.26 31.17
N TRP A 82 -9.50 13.27 29.91
CA TRP A 82 -10.30 13.75 28.79
C TRP A 82 -11.63 13.01 28.67
N LYS A 83 -11.58 11.66 28.67
CA LYS A 83 -12.79 10.82 28.58
C LYS A 83 -13.75 11.10 29.74
N SER A 84 -13.25 11.34 30.96
CA SER A 84 -14.08 11.66 32.13
C SER A 84 -14.87 12.96 31.98
N THR A 85 -14.31 13.94 31.27
CA THR A 85 -14.91 15.27 31.04
C THR A 85 -15.71 15.37 29.73
N HIS A 86 -15.54 14.42 28.81
CA HIS A 86 -16.13 14.43 27.47
C HIS A 86 -17.03 13.22 27.18
N SER A 87 -17.67 12.66 28.22
CA SER A 87 -18.61 11.53 28.10
C SER A 87 -18.01 10.30 27.39
N GLY A 88 -16.75 9.99 27.66
CA GLY A 88 -16.03 8.85 27.09
C GLY A 88 -15.52 9.04 25.64
N ASN A 89 -15.76 10.20 25.02
CA ASN A 89 -15.34 10.44 23.64
C ASN A 89 -13.84 10.74 23.51
N LEU A 90 -13.25 10.34 22.38
CA LEU A 90 -11.89 10.72 21.99
C LEU A 90 -11.86 12.13 21.36
N PRO A 91 -10.73 12.86 21.41
CA PRO A 91 -10.52 14.06 20.62
C PRO A 91 -10.58 13.77 19.10
N LYS A 92 -11.47 14.44 18.37
CA LYS A 92 -11.74 14.15 16.94
C LYS A 92 -11.16 15.22 16.02
N ASN A 93 -11.54 16.47 16.25
CA ASN A 93 -11.20 17.59 15.37
C ASN A 93 -9.96 18.35 15.86
N TYR A 94 -9.47 19.28 15.04
CA TYR A 94 -8.28 20.08 15.36
C TYR A 94 -8.40 20.81 16.70
N LYS A 95 -9.56 21.40 16.98
CA LYS A 95 -9.80 22.16 18.21
C LYS A 95 -9.72 21.26 19.44
N GLU A 96 -10.41 20.13 19.42
CA GLU A 96 -10.37 19.15 20.52
C GLU A 96 -8.96 18.57 20.70
N LYS A 97 -8.23 18.31 19.61
CA LYS A 97 -6.83 17.85 19.70
C LYS A 97 -5.92 18.91 20.31
N GLU A 98 -6.16 20.20 20.06
CA GLU A 98 -5.39 21.27 20.69
C GLU A 98 -5.75 21.46 22.17
N GLU A 99 -7.02 21.33 22.52
CA GLU A 99 -7.46 21.29 23.92
C GLU A 99 -6.82 20.10 24.66
N PHE A 100 -6.74 18.93 24.02
CA PHE A 100 -6.04 17.77 24.55
C PHE A 100 -4.54 18.03 24.73
N ARG A 101 -3.86 18.67 23.77
CA ARG A 101 -2.46 19.09 23.93
C ARG A 101 -2.27 20.04 25.11
N ASN A 102 -3.20 20.98 25.30
CA ASN A 102 -3.16 21.88 26.44
C ASN A 102 -3.37 21.15 27.77
N LEU A 103 -4.21 20.11 27.80
CA LEU A 103 -4.37 19.26 28.98
C LEU A 103 -3.07 18.51 29.29
N LEU A 104 -2.46 17.92 28.27
CA LEU A 104 -1.19 17.19 28.38
C LEU A 104 -0.05 18.10 28.90
N ARG A 105 0.04 19.35 28.42
CA ARG A 105 1.01 20.35 28.91
C ARG A 105 0.88 20.67 30.38
N LYS A 106 -0.32 20.56 30.97
CA LYS A 106 -0.51 20.79 32.42
C LYS A 106 0.09 19.67 33.28
N GLY A 107 0.37 18.51 32.68
CA GLY A 107 1.04 17.40 33.37
C GLY A 107 2.55 17.58 33.53
N ILE A 108 3.16 18.53 32.81
CA ILE A 108 4.60 18.83 32.92
C ILE A 108 4.89 19.46 34.29
N LYS A 109 5.92 18.97 34.99
CA LYS A 109 6.24 19.46 36.34
C LYS A 109 6.84 20.85 36.33
N MET A 110 6.59 21.56 37.43
CA MET A 110 7.23 22.85 37.72
C MET A 110 8.51 22.60 38.52
N ASN A 111 9.54 23.40 38.25
CA ASN A 111 10.74 23.43 39.07
C ASN A 111 10.57 24.30 40.32
N GLU A 112 11.66 24.43 41.10
CA GLU A 112 11.66 25.20 42.36
C GLU A 112 11.30 26.69 42.16
N ASP A 113 11.56 27.24 40.97
CA ASP A 113 11.24 28.61 40.59
C ASP A 113 9.82 28.78 40.03
N GLY A 114 9.02 27.70 39.99
CA GLY A 114 7.66 27.70 39.46
C GLY A 114 7.56 27.77 37.94
N VAL A 115 8.65 27.43 37.23
CA VAL A 115 8.71 27.36 35.76
C VAL A 115 8.51 25.92 35.33
N GLN A 116 7.74 25.69 34.25
CA GLN A 116 7.59 24.34 33.68
C GLN A 116 8.93 23.83 33.18
N GLU A 117 9.28 22.61 33.61
CA GLU A 117 10.44 21.90 33.11
C GLU A 117 10.29 21.54 31.63
N TYR A 118 11.42 21.37 30.96
CA TYR A 118 11.44 20.81 29.63
C TYR A 118 11.55 19.29 29.73
N GLU A 119 10.51 18.58 29.29
CA GLU A 119 10.45 17.11 29.36
C GLU A 119 10.24 16.51 27.97
N GLU A 120 11.29 15.89 27.41
CA GLU A 120 11.28 15.35 26.04
C GLU A 120 10.18 14.29 25.83
N ASN A 121 9.87 13.47 26.84
CA ASN A 121 8.78 12.50 26.77
C ASN A 121 7.39 13.17 26.62
N PHE A 122 7.17 14.35 27.20
CA PHE A 122 5.96 15.14 26.99
C PHE A 122 5.96 15.81 25.61
N GLU A 123 7.10 16.26 25.11
CA GLU A 123 7.22 16.77 23.72
C GLU A 123 6.98 15.68 22.68
N GLU A 124 7.47 14.46 22.90
CA GLU A 124 7.10 13.26 22.13
C GLU A 124 5.59 13.00 22.20
N ALA A 125 5.00 13.04 23.39
CA ALA A 125 3.56 12.85 23.58
C ALA A 125 2.74 13.89 22.79
N LEU A 126 3.11 15.17 22.85
CA LEU A 126 2.46 16.27 22.13
C LEU A 126 2.51 16.09 20.60
N ARG A 127 3.66 15.65 20.08
CA ARG A 127 3.82 15.29 18.66
C ARG A 127 2.96 14.07 18.28
N ALA A 128 2.85 13.09 19.18
CA ALA A 128 2.11 11.85 18.95
C ALA A 128 0.58 12.00 18.98
N VAL A 129 0.03 13.06 19.59
CA VAL A 129 -1.42 13.27 19.75
C VAL A 129 -2.22 12.97 18.49
N ASN A 130 -1.75 13.39 17.31
CA ASN A 130 -2.52 13.25 16.08
C ASN A 130 -2.86 11.80 15.72
N PHE A 131 -1.93 10.87 15.92
CA PHE A 131 -2.13 9.45 15.65
C PHE A 131 -2.54 8.66 16.90
N ALA A 132 -2.09 9.07 18.09
CA ALA A 132 -2.30 8.30 19.32
C ALA A 132 -3.75 8.34 19.82
N VAL A 133 -4.51 9.40 19.48
CA VAL A 133 -5.94 9.52 19.80
C VAL A 133 -6.85 9.13 18.64
N ALA A 134 -6.27 8.68 17.52
CA ALA A 134 -7.04 8.19 16.38
C ALA A 134 -7.72 6.85 16.75
N PRO A 135 -8.99 6.64 16.36
CA PRO A 135 -9.64 5.36 16.60
C PRO A 135 -8.91 4.21 15.90
N THR A 136 -8.70 3.11 16.62
CA THR A 136 -8.18 1.87 16.06
C THR A 136 -9.28 1.24 15.20
N VAL A 137 -9.01 1.08 13.90
CA VAL A 137 -9.95 0.52 12.93
C VAL A 137 -9.24 -0.40 11.95
N VAL A 138 -9.97 -1.38 11.40
CA VAL A 138 -9.48 -2.16 10.25
C VAL A 138 -9.40 -1.24 9.01
N PRO A 139 -8.22 -1.09 8.36
CA PRO A 139 -8.09 -0.27 7.16
C PRO A 139 -8.97 -0.77 6.02
N ASN A 140 -9.49 0.13 5.19
CA ASN A 140 -10.45 -0.22 4.13
C ASN A 140 -9.90 -1.26 3.15
N ASN A 141 -8.64 -1.12 2.71
CA ASN A 141 -7.99 -2.10 1.83
C ASN A 141 -7.92 -3.50 2.47
N VAL A 142 -7.77 -3.57 3.80
CA VAL A 142 -7.76 -4.85 4.52
C VAL A 142 -9.17 -5.39 4.66
N LYS A 143 -10.17 -4.53 4.95
CA LYS A 143 -11.59 -4.93 4.95
C LYS A 143 -11.99 -5.54 3.60
N ASP A 144 -11.57 -4.96 2.49
CA ASP A 144 -11.83 -5.50 1.15
C ASP A 144 -11.23 -6.90 0.98
N ILE A 145 -10.02 -7.15 1.49
CA ILE A 145 -9.38 -8.47 1.48
C ILE A 145 -10.15 -9.46 2.37
N LEU A 146 -10.54 -9.06 3.57
CA LEU A 146 -11.28 -9.95 4.49
C LEU A 146 -12.67 -10.30 3.95
N ASN A 147 -13.29 -9.38 3.20
CA ASN A 147 -14.59 -9.58 2.54
C ASN A 147 -14.47 -10.18 1.13
N ASP A 148 -13.27 -10.48 0.66
CA ASP A 148 -13.05 -11.03 -0.66
C ASP A 148 -13.65 -12.44 -0.81
N TYR A 149 -14.13 -12.77 -2.00
CA TYR A 149 -14.68 -14.10 -2.30
C TYR A 149 -13.70 -15.23 -1.95
N ASN A 150 -12.40 -15.05 -2.24
CA ASN A 150 -11.37 -16.05 -1.96
C ASN A 150 -11.07 -16.19 -0.46
N CYS A 151 -11.40 -15.18 0.35
CA CYS A 151 -11.32 -15.24 1.81
C CYS A 151 -12.55 -15.94 2.40
N ILE A 152 -13.75 -15.57 1.94
CA ILE A 152 -15.02 -16.09 2.46
C ILE A 152 -15.23 -17.56 2.09
N ASN A 153 -14.96 -17.91 0.83
CA ASN A 153 -15.28 -19.22 0.26
C ASN A 153 -14.01 -20.04 0.03
N LEU A 154 -13.41 -20.52 1.12
CA LEU A 154 -12.24 -21.38 1.04
C LEU A 154 -12.56 -22.73 0.39
N THR A 155 -11.59 -23.28 -0.32
CA THR A 155 -11.64 -24.60 -0.97
C THR A 155 -10.37 -25.38 -0.66
N SER A 156 -10.34 -26.68 -0.98
CA SER A 156 -9.13 -27.50 -0.84
C SER A 156 -7.93 -27.01 -1.67
N LYS A 157 -8.16 -26.07 -2.60
CA LYS A 157 -7.11 -25.43 -3.44
C LYS A 157 -6.79 -23.99 -3.00
N SER A 158 -7.37 -23.50 -1.91
CA SER A 158 -7.08 -22.16 -1.40
C SER A 158 -5.61 -22.03 -1.01
N LYS A 159 -5.04 -20.86 -1.33
CA LYS A 159 -3.64 -20.54 -1.03
C LYS A 159 -3.47 -20.21 0.46
N PRO A 160 -2.27 -20.41 1.04
CA PRO A 160 -1.95 -20.04 2.42
C PRO A 160 -2.40 -18.63 2.84
N PHE A 161 -2.17 -17.62 1.98
CA PHE A 161 -2.59 -16.24 2.22
C PHE A 161 -4.09 -16.13 2.55
N TRP A 162 -4.95 -16.75 1.75
CA TRP A 162 -6.40 -16.66 1.93
C TRP A 162 -6.90 -17.42 3.16
N ILE A 163 -6.23 -18.52 3.52
CA ILE A 163 -6.51 -19.27 4.76
C ILE A 163 -6.14 -18.43 5.99
N MET A 164 -4.97 -17.78 5.99
CA MET A 164 -4.59 -16.85 7.06
C MET A 164 -5.49 -15.61 7.11
N ALA A 165 -5.89 -15.06 5.96
CA ALA A 165 -6.83 -13.94 5.90
C ALA A 165 -8.19 -14.32 6.52
N LYS A 166 -8.71 -15.52 6.20
CA LYS A 166 -9.94 -16.04 6.81
C LYS A 166 -9.80 -16.25 8.32
N ALA A 167 -8.67 -16.78 8.79
CA ALA A 167 -8.40 -16.93 10.21
C ALA A 167 -8.34 -15.57 10.94
N VAL A 168 -7.73 -14.55 10.33
CA VAL A 168 -7.72 -13.17 10.85
C VAL A 168 -9.11 -12.56 10.85
N ARG A 169 -9.90 -12.77 9.78
CA ARG A 169 -11.31 -12.34 9.76
C ARG A 169 -12.09 -12.95 10.93
N ASP A 170 -11.97 -14.26 11.13
CA ASP A 170 -12.67 -14.93 12.21
C ASP A 170 -12.16 -14.45 13.59
N PHE A 171 -10.87 -14.11 13.74
CA PHE A 171 -10.36 -13.44 14.94
C PHE A 171 -11.03 -12.08 15.15
N VAL A 172 -11.07 -11.22 14.12
CA VAL A 172 -11.69 -9.89 14.17
C VAL A 172 -13.16 -9.99 14.60
N ASP A 173 -13.91 -10.94 14.06
CA ASP A 173 -15.33 -11.14 14.37
C ASP A 173 -15.58 -11.75 15.77
N ASN A 174 -14.53 -12.25 16.43
CA ASN A 174 -14.62 -12.93 17.73
C ASN A 174 -13.65 -12.30 18.76
N GLU A 175 -12.47 -12.89 18.98
CA GLU A 175 -11.54 -12.49 20.05
C GLU A 175 -10.94 -11.08 19.87
N GLY A 176 -10.98 -10.55 18.65
CA GLY A 176 -10.49 -9.23 18.31
C GLY A 176 -11.52 -8.12 18.51
N GLU A 177 -12.80 -8.43 18.74
CA GLU A 177 -13.89 -7.47 18.98
C GLU A 177 -13.95 -6.34 17.92
N GLY A 178 -13.77 -6.69 16.65
CA GLY A 178 -13.74 -5.75 15.53
C GLY A 178 -12.36 -5.18 15.20
N LEU A 179 -11.31 -5.56 15.93
CA LEU A 179 -9.94 -5.12 15.71
C LEU A 179 -9.07 -6.24 15.13
N LEU A 180 -8.05 -5.83 14.36
CA LEU A 180 -7.01 -6.75 13.88
C LEU A 180 -6.13 -7.27 15.05
N PRO A 181 -5.43 -8.40 14.88
CA PRO A 181 -4.37 -8.83 15.78
C PRO A 181 -3.38 -7.70 16.05
N LEU A 182 -2.94 -7.57 17.31
CA LEU A 182 -1.98 -6.53 17.70
C LEU A 182 -0.65 -6.70 16.97
N ARG A 183 -0.09 -5.61 16.44
CA ARG A 183 1.22 -5.62 15.75
C ARG A 183 2.37 -6.01 16.69
N GLY A 184 2.32 -5.55 17.93
CA GLY A 184 3.30 -5.83 18.98
C GLY A 184 4.58 -4.99 18.96
N SER A 185 4.87 -4.28 17.87
CA SER A 185 6.02 -3.36 17.78
C SER A 185 5.67 -1.97 18.30
N LEU A 186 6.55 -1.40 19.11
CA LEU A 186 6.49 0.00 19.54
C LEU A 186 7.57 0.84 18.85
N PRO A 187 7.34 2.14 18.63
CA PRO A 187 8.39 3.06 18.21
C PRO A 187 9.37 3.31 19.37
N ASP A 188 10.55 3.82 19.02
CA ASP A 188 11.47 4.34 20.02
C ASP A 188 10.85 5.54 20.76
N MET A 189 11.23 5.72 22.02
CA MET A 189 10.70 6.77 22.88
C MET A 189 11.66 7.10 24.01
N THR A 190 11.64 8.36 24.42
CA THR A 190 12.43 8.84 25.55
C THR A 190 11.87 8.26 26.85
N ALA A 191 12.62 7.32 27.43
CA ALA A 191 12.28 6.63 28.67
C ALA A 191 13.51 5.97 29.30
N ASP A 192 13.44 5.61 30.58
CA ASP A 192 14.43 4.70 31.14
C ASP A 192 14.27 3.29 30.54
N SER A 193 15.40 2.58 30.46
CA SER A 193 15.45 1.28 29.79
C SER A 193 14.52 0.23 30.43
N GLN A 194 14.33 0.27 31.75
CA GLN A 194 13.50 -0.73 32.43
C GLN A 194 12.03 -0.52 32.11
N ARG A 195 11.54 0.73 32.16
CA ARG A 195 10.15 1.06 31.81
C ARG A 195 9.85 0.82 30.35
N TYR A 196 10.76 1.20 29.45
CA TYR A 196 10.58 0.94 28.02
C TYR A 196 10.51 -0.57 27.73
N ILE A 197 11.43 -1.37 28.28
CA ILE A 197 11.42 -2.83 28.09
C ILE A 197 10.15 -3.44 28.68
N ALA A 198 9.72 -3.01 29.88
CA ALA A 198 8.50 -3.51 30.50
C ALA A 198 7.27 -3.22 29.63
N LEU A 199 7.12 -2.00 29.10
CA LEU A 199 6.06 -1.64 28.18
C LEU A 199 6.13 -2.48 26.89
N GLN A 200 7.32 -2.61 26.30
CA GLN A 200 7.52 -3.41 25.09
C GLN A 200 7.10 -4.87 25.31
N GLN A 201 7.43 -5.48 26.45
CA GLN A 201 7.02 -6.85 26.76
C GLN A 201 5.50 -7.01 26.84
N VAL A 202 4.77 -6.02 27.35
CA VAL A 202 3.30 -6.05 27.39
C VAL A 202 2.71 -6.15 25.98
N TYR A 203 3.21 -5.38 25.01
CA TYR A 203 2.76 -5.45 23.62
C TYR A 203 3.20 -6.73 22.92
N LEU A 204 4.43 -7.20 23.15
CA LEU A 204 4.94 -8.44 22.56
C LEU A 204 4.14 -9.66 23.03
N GLN A 205 3.81 -9.73 24.31
CA GLN A 205 3.01 -10.82 24.89
C GLN A 205 1.58 -10.82 24.33
N GLU A 206 0.96 -9.64 24.23
CA GLU A 206 -0.39 -9.55 23.67
C GLU A 206 -0.41 -9.90 22.17
N ALA A 207 0.59 -9.45 21.40
CA ALA A 207 0.73 -9.83 20.00
C ALA A 207 0.96 -11.34 19.83
N ALA A 208 1.77 -11.95 20.70
CA ALA A 208 1.97 -13.40 20.72
C ALA A 208 0.66 -14.15 20.99
N ARG A 209 -0.11 -13.72 22.00
CA ARG A 209 -1.43 -14.26 22.33
C ARG A 209 -2.39 -14.16 21.14
N CYS A 210 -2.45 -13.00 20.48
CA CYS A 210 -3.27 -12.82 19.26
C CYS A 210 -2.84 -13.80 18.16
N SER A 211 -1.54 -13.92 17.91
CA SER A 211 -1.01 -14.80 16.85
C SER A 211 -1.27 -16.28 17.11
N GLU A 212 -1.21 -16.73 18.37
CA GLU A 212 -1.53 -18.11 18.76
C GLU A 212 -3.00 -18.45 18.48
N ILE A 213 -3.92 -17.53 18.81
CA ILE A 213 -5.36 -17.69 18.53
C ILE A 213 -5.61 -17.80 17.03
N VAL A 214 -5.00 -16.91 16.24
CA VAL A 214 -5.11 -16.96 14.77
C VAL A 214 -4.53 -18.26 14.24
N HIS A 215 -3.38 -18.72 14.75
CA HIS A 215 -2.75 -19.96 14.30
C HIS A 215 -3.61 -21.20 14.59
N ARG A 216 -4.26 -21.24 15.76
CA ARG A 216 -5.23 -22.30 16.07
C ARG A 216 -6.38 -22.33 15.06
N ARG A 217 -6.90 -21.16 14.65
CA ARG A 217 -7.92 -21.05 13.60
C ARG A 217 -7.40 -21.52 12.24
N VAL A 218 -6.17 -21.14 11.87
CA VAL A 218 -5.51 -21.62 10.65
C VAL A 218 -5.45 -23.16 10.62
N ARG A 219 -5.03 -23.80 11.71
CA ARG A 219 -4.96 -25.28 11.80
C ARG A 219 -6.34 -25.94 11.66
N GLN A 220 -7.37 -25.35 12.26
CA GLN A 220 -8.75 -25.82 12.10
C GLN A 220 -9.23 -25.72 10.64
N LEU A 221 -8.95 -24.60 9.97
CA LEU A 221 -9.29 -24.40 8.57
C LEU A 221 -8.54 -25.39 7.66
N LEU A 222 -7.24 -25.60 7.86
CA LEU A 222 -6.45 -26.58 7.09
C LEU A 222 -7.05 -27.98 7.19
N HIS A 223 -7.40 -28.41 8.41
CA HIS A 223 -8.05 -29.70 8.64
C HIS A 223 -9.41 -29.79 7.91
N GLN A 224 -10.26 -28.76 7.99
CA GLN A 224 -11.55 -28.73 7.29
C GLN A 224 -11.42 -28.76 5.77
N LEU A 225 -10.36 -28.17 5.22
CA LEU A 225 -10.08 -28.14 3.78
C LEU A 225 -9.38 -29.40 3.26
N GLY A 226 -9.00 -30.33 4.15
CA GLY A 226 -8.22 -31.51 3.81
C GLY A 226 -6.79 -31.17 3.36
N GLN A 227 -6.27 -30.01 3.76
CA GLN A 227 -4.87 -29.64 3.53
C GLN A 227 -3.98 -30.11 4.70
N PRO A 228 -2.67 -30.31 4.49
CA PRO A 228 -1.75 -30.65 5.57
C PRO A 228 -1.82 -29.61 6.70
N VAL A 229 -1.96 -30.07 7.94
CA VAL A 229 -2.15 -29.20 9.12
C VAL A 229 -0.93 -28.36 9.47
N ASP A 230 0.22 -28.72 8.90
CA ASP A 230 1.53 -28.08 9.00
C ASP A 230 1.90 -27.27 7.74
N ALA A 231 1.00 -27.17 6.76
CA ALA A 231 1.22 -26.38 5.53
C ALA A 231 1.46 -24.88 5.77
N ILE A 232 1.07 -24.38 6.94
CA ILE A 232 1.28 -23.00 7.38
C ILE A 232 1.88 -23.05 8.76
N SER A 233 3.08 -22.50 8.93
CA SER A 233 3.78 -22.52 10.21
C SER A 233 3.25 -21.44 11.17
N GLU A 234 3.61 -21.58 12.44
CA GLU A 234 3.36 -20.53 13.43
C GLU A 234 4.12 -19.24 13.09
N ALA A 235 5.33 -19.36 12.53
CA ALA A 235 6.13 -18.22 12.08
C ALA A 235 5.44 -17.45 10.94
N ASP A 236 4.85 -18.15 9.96
CA ASP A 236 4.08 -17.54 8.87
C ASP A 236 2.87 -16.80 9.42
N THR A 237 2.17 -17.41 10.39
CA THR A 237 0.99 -16.80 11.02
C THR A 237 1.38 -15.56 11.83
N LYS A 238 2.49 -15.62 12.57
CA LYS A 238 3.00 -14.47 13.33
C LYS A 238 3.41 -13.31 12.41
N LEU A 239 4.08 -13.60 11.29
CA LEU A 239 4.41 -12.61 10.28
C LEU A 239 3.13 -11.99 9.69
N PHE A 240 2.13 -12.82 9.36
CA PHE A 240 0.84 -12.37 8.85
C PHE A 240 0.12 -11.44 9.83
N CYS A 241 0.06 -11.80 11.12
CA CYS A 241 -0.53 -10.97 12.17
C CYS A 241 0.20 -9.63 12.34
N LYS A 242 1.55 -9.65 12.34
CA LYS A 242 2.37 -8.43 12.42
C LYS A 242 2.05 -7.44 11.29
N HIS A 243 1.76 -7.94 10.09
CA HIS A 243 1.46 -7.12 8.92
C HIS A 243 -0.03 -7.05 8.56
N ALA A 244 -0.93 -7.49 9.44
CA ALA A 244 -2.36 -7.61 9.16
C ALA A 244 -3.00 -6.28 8.72
N ALA A 245 -2.52 -5.15 9.27
CA ALA A 245 -3.01 -3.81 8.92
C ALA A 245 -2.53 -3.30 7.55
N SER A 246 -1.60 -3.99 6.90
CA SER A 246 -0.99 -3.57 5.65
C SER A 246 -1.00 -4.67 4.58
N LEU A 247 -1.89 -5.65 4.68
CA LEU A 247 -2.00 -6.69 3.66
C LEU A 247 -2.30 -6.09 2.27
N GLY A 248 -1.79 -6.73 1.23
CA GLY A 248 -1.98 -6.32 -0.16
C GLY A 248 -2.44 -7.46 -1.05
N VAL A 249 -3.35 -7.16 -1.98
CA VAL A 249 -3.72 -8.05 -3.08
C VAL A 249 -3.75 -7.21 -4.35
N VAL A 250 -3.02 -7.64 -5.39
CA VAL A 250 -3.01 -7.01 -6.70
C VAL A 250 -3.54 -8.00 -7.73
N ARG A 251 -4.53 -7.58 -8.52
CA ARG A 251 -5.08 -8.34 -9.64
C ARG A 251 -4.89 -7.55 -10.93
N GLY A 252 -4.06 -8.08 -11.82
CA GLY A 252 -3.82 -7.49 -13.14
C GLY A 252 -4.90 -7.90 -14.13
N ARG A 253 -4.80 -7.38 -15.36
CA ARG A 253 -5.64 -7.73 -16.52
C ARG A 253 -4.78 -8.37 -17.60
N LYS A 254 -5.39 -9.11 -18.53
CA LYS A 254 -4.64 -9.70 -19.64
C LYS A 254 -4.24 -8.59 -20.59
N ILE A 255 -3.04 -8.70 -21.16
CA ILE A 255 -2.59 -7.88 -22.27
C ILE A 255 -3.51 -8.09 -23.47
N SER A 256 -4.05 -9.30 -23.66
CA SER A 256 -5.04 -9.55 -24.72
C SER A 256 -6.31 -8.71 -24.58
N ASP A 257 -6.70 -8.34 -23.36
CA ASP A 257 -7.90 -7.55 -23.11
C ASP A 257 -7.73 -6.12 -23.64
N GLU A 258 -6.49 -5.64 -23.77
CA GLU A 258 -6.18 -4.32 -24.34
C GLU A 258 -6.48 -4.24 -25.85
N TYR A 259 -6.65 -5.39 -26.52
CA TYR A 259 -6.98 -5.46 -27.94
C TYR A 259 -8.49 -5.58 -28.20
N ASP A 260 -9.30 -5.71 -27.15
CA ASP A 260 -10.77 -5.67 -27.24
C ASP A 260 -11.28 -4.28 -26.85
N THR A 261 -11.90 -3.59 -27.80
CA THR A 261 -12.42 -2.22 -27.61
C THR A 261 -13.49 -2.14 -26.52
N LYS A 262 -14.13 -3.26 -26.14
CA LYS A 262 -15.12 -3.31 -25.05
C LYS A 262 -14.48 -3.39 -23.67
N LEU A 263 -13.22 -3.83 -23.58
CA LEU A 263 -12.52 -4.07 -22.32
C LEU A 263 -11.55 -2.95 -21.97
N ILE A 264 -11.15 -2.12 -22.92
CA ILE A 264 -10.31 -0.94 -22.68
C ILE A 264 -11.11 0.25 -22.13
N ASN A 265 -10.45 1.07 -21.33
CA ASN A 265 -11.01 2.32 -20.81
C ASN A 265 -10.91 3.43 -21.87
N THR A 266 -11.85 3.43 -22.82
CA THR A 266 -11.91 4.41 -23.91
C THR A 266 -12.11 5.84 -23.41
N SER A 267 -12.81 6.04 -22.28
CA SER A 267 -12.96 7.37 -21.67
C SER A 267 -11.63 7.94 -21.18
N LEU A 268 -10.79 7.12 -20.55
CA LEU A 268 -9.45 7.51 -20.12
C LEU A 268 -8.58 7.83 -21.33
N LEU A 269 -8.62 6.98 -22.37
CA LEU A 269 -7.88 7.21 -23.62
C LEU A 269 -8.31 8.52 -24.30
N ALA A 270 -9.61 8.80 -24.39
CA ALA A 270 -10.12 10.02 -25.01
C ALA A 270 -9.65 11.29 -24.27
N GLN A 271 -9.83 11.34 -22.94
CA GLN A 271 -9.37 12.47 -22.11
C GLN A 271 -7.85 12.64 -22.18
N GLY A 272 -7.15 11.51 -22.20
CA GLY A 272 -5.71 11.44 -22.23
C GLY A 272 -5.09 11.98 -23.52
N VAL A 273 -5.68 11.65 -24.67
CA VAL A 273 -5.22 12.12 -25.99
C VAL A 273 -5.43 13.62 -26.18
N GLU A 274 -6.45 14.20 -25.52
CA GLU A 274 -6.70 15.64 -25.52
C GLU A 274 -5.77 16.41 -24.55
N ASN A 275 -5.25 15.74 -23.52
CA ASN A 275 -4.35 16.33 -22.53
C ASN A 275 -2.87 16.20 -22.93
N SER A 276 -2.24 17.29 -23.34
CA SER A 276 -0.81 17.29 -23.72
C SER A 276 0.17 16.97 -22.59
N GLU A 277 -0.25 16.97 -21.33
CA GLU A 277 0.59 16.59 -20.19
C GLU A 277 0.54 15.09 -19.86
N SER A 278 -0.43 14.34 -20.41
CA SER A 278 -0.55 12.90 -20.13
C SER A 278 0.38 12.07 -20.99
N LEU A 279 1.01 11.07 -20.39
CA LEU A 279 1.89 10.14 -21.09
C LEU A 279 1.13 9.01 -21.78
N ILE A 280 -0.20 8.94 -21.62
CA ILE A 280 -1.07 7.98 -22.31
C ILE A 280 -0.99 8.08 -23.83
N ILE A 281 -0.61 9.26 -24.35
CA ILE A 281 -0.35 9.46 -25.77
C ILE A 281 0.70 8.48 -26.28
N TYR A 282 1.73 8.17 -25.47
CA TYR A 282 2.76 7.22 -25.85
C TYR A 282 2.26 5.77 -25.87
N TYR A 283 1.26 5.42 -25.04
CA TYR A 283 0.57 4.14 -25.20
C TYR A 283 -0.17 4.05 -26.55
N VAL A 284 -0.86 5.13 -26.96
CA VAL A 284 -1.49 5.23 -28.28
C VAL A 284 -0.44 5.11 -29.38
N MET A 285 0.71 5.78 -29.25
CA MET A 285 1.82 5.71 -30.20
C MET A 285 2.33 4.27 -30.34
N PHE A 286 2.56 3.55 -29.23
CA PHE A 286 3.00 2.15 -29.29
C PHE A 286 2.01 1.25 -30.02
N ARG A 287 0.71 1.41 -29.76
CA ARG A 287 -0.34 0.66 -30.47
C ARG A 287 -0.42 1.04 -31.96
N GLY A 288 -0.16 2.31 -32.28
CA GLY A 288 -0.02 2.80 -33.65
C GLY A 288 1.17 2.20 -34.38
N ILE A 289 2.34 2.12 -33.71
CA ILE A 289 3.55 1.49 -34.25
C ILE A 289 3.31 0.00 -34.50
N ASP A 290 2.66 -0.71 -33.58
CA ASP A 290 2.37 -2.13 -33.77
C ASP A 290 1.48 -2.38 -34.98
N ARG A 291 0.46 -1.53 -35.18
CA ARG A 291 -0.40 -1.57 -36.38
C ARG A 291 0.38 -1.25 -37.66
N PHE A 292 1.24 -0.23 -37.61
CA PHE A 292 2.11 0.13 -38.74
C PHE A 292 3.01 -1.05 -39.10
N TYR A 293 3.70 -1.64 -38.12
CA TYR A 293 4.60 -2.76 -38.36
C TYR A 293 3.87 -3.96 -38.96
N ALA A 294 2.66 -4.26 -38.49
CA ALA A 294 1.85 -5.34 -39.05
C ALA A 294 1.45 -5.11 -40.52
N GLU A 295 1.29 -3.86 -40.95
CA GLU A 295 0.88 -3.50 -42.32
C GLU A 295 2.08 -3.34 -43.27
N TYR A 296 3.19 -2.79 -42.79
CA TYR A 296 4.33 -2.39 -43.62
C TYR A 296 5.62 -3.16 -43.35
N ASN A 297 5.67 -4.00 -42.31
CA ASN A 297 6.78 -4.90 -41.98
C ASN A 297 8.13 -4.20 -41.73
N HIS A 298 8.10 -2.97 -41.23
CA HIS A 298 9.25 -2.20 -40.74
C HIS A 298 8.76 -1.15 -39.72
N TYR A 299 9.67 -0.50 -39.00
CA TYR A 299 9.32 0.58 -38.08
C TYR A 299 9.24 1.94 -38.80
N PRO A 300 8.36 2.86 -38.37
CA PRO A 300 8.28 4.20 -38.96
C PRO A 300 9.64 4.92 -38.90
N GLY A 301 10.15 5.33 -40.06
CA GLY A 301 11.42 6.07 -40.17
C GLY A 301 12.69 5.22 -40.10
N GLU A 302 12.58 3.90 -39.98
CA GLU A 302 13.73 2.97 -39.96
C GLU A 302 14.64 3.14 -41.19
N PHE A 303 14.05 3.41 -42.35
CA PHE A 303 14.76 3.59 -43.62
C PHE A 303 14.75 5.04 -44.13
N GLY A 304 14.27 5.99 -43.33
CA GLY A 304 14.15 7.40 -43.72
C GLY A 304 13.14 7.70 -44.84
N ASP A 305 12.13 6.84 -45.03
CA ASP A 305 11.02 7.10 -45.97
C ASP A 305 10.02 8.09 -45.37
N GLU A 306 10.02 9.34 -45.82
CA GLU A 306 9.11 10.37 -45.30
C GLU A 306 7.61 10.02 -45.48
N HIS A 307 7.26 9.10 -46.39
CA HIS A 307 5.88 8.62 -46.52
C HIS A 307 5.41 7.87 -45.26
N ASP A 308 6.32 7.38 -44.43
CA ASP A 308 5.99 6.71 -43.17
C ASP A 308 5.28 7.62 -42.18
N ILE A 309 5.51 8.93 -42.24
CA ILE A 309 4.78 9.91 -41.42
C ILE A 309 3.28 9.83 -41.72
N VAL A 310 2.92 9.82 -43.01
CA VAL A 310 1.52 9.77 -43.44
C VAL A 310 0.90 8.39 -43.15
N LYS A 311 1.65 7.30 -43.39
CA LYS A 311 1.23 5.93 -43.08
C LYS A 311 1.00 5.71 -41.57
N LEU A 312 1.90 6.22 -40.72
CA LEU A 312 1.79 6.16 -39.26
C LEU A 312 0.60 7.00 -38.77
N LYS A 313 0.45 8.23 -39.29
CA LYS A 313 -0.73 9.06 -39.01
C LYS A 313 -2.03 8.36 -39.35
N GLY A 314 -2.10 7.69 -40.50
CA GLY A 314 -3.25 6.88 -40.91
C GLY A 314 -3.51 5.71 -39.97
N SER A 315 -2.46 5.02 -39.50
CA SER A 315 -2.57 3.91 -38.56
C SER A 315 -3.14 4.36 -37.20
N ILE A 316 -2.64 5.48 -36.67
CA ILE A 316 -3.11 6.06 -35.41
C ILE A 316 -4.54 6.60 -35.55
N ALA A 317 -4.88 7.28 -36.66
CA ALA A 317 -6.22 7.81 -36.87
C ALA A 317 -7.28 6.69 -36.91
N LYS A 318 -6.98 5.56 -37.58
CA LYS A 318 -7.84 4.37 -37.58
C LYS A 318 -8.04 3.83 -36.15
N LEU A 319 -6.95 3.72 -35.39
CA LEU A 319 -6.97 3.22 -34.01
C LEU A 319 -7.82 4.11 -33.09
N LEU A 320 -7.62 5.44 -33.13
CA LEU A 320 -8.41 6.39 -32.35
C LEU A 320 -9.89 6.34 -32.72
N SER A 321 -10.20 6.23 -34.02
CA SER A 321 -11.58 6.07 -34.49
C SER A 321 -12.23 4.78 -33.99
N GLU A 322 -11.49 3.66 -33.95
CA GLU A 322 -11.99 2.38 -33.41
C GLU A 322 -12.26 2.46 -31.89
N TRP A 323 -11.52 3.31 -31.18
CA TRP A 323 -11.71 3.55 -29.74
C TRP A 323 -12.74 4.64 -29.43
N GLY A 324 -13.28 5.32 -30.45
CA GLY A 324 -14.19 6.44 -30.27
C GLY A 324 -13.51 7.69 -29.70
N CYS A 325 -12.20 7.81 -29.83
CA CYS A 325 -11.42 8.96 -29.40
C CYS A 325 -11.40 10.05 -30.49
N GLY A 326 -11.20 11.31 -30.08
CA GLY A 326 -10.90 12.41 -30.99
C GLY A 326 -9.53 12.28 -31.66
N PRO A 327 -9.18 13.20 -32.57
CA PRO A 327 -7.84 13.26 -33.16
C PRO A 327 -6.78 13.58 -32.10
N LEU A 328 -5.51 13.31 -32.42
CA LEU A 328 -4.38 13.71 -31.59
C LEU A 328 -4.37 15.23 -31.37
N ALA A 329 -4.00 15.67 -30.18
CA ALA A 329 -3.83 17.10 -29.88
C ALA A 329 -2.72 17.75 -30.71
N LYS A 330 -1.65 17.02 -31.02
CA LYS A 330 -0.49 17.50 -31.81
C LYS A 330 0.04 16.42 -32.73
N ASP A 331 0.35 16.78 -33.97
CA ASP A 331 1.03 15.89 -34.91
C ASP A 331 2.52 15.70 -34.57
N ASP A 332 3.10 16.56 -33.73
CA ASP A 332 4.51 16.51 -33.31
C ASP A 332 4.92 15.13 -32.78
N TYR A 333 4.02 14.43 -32.06
CA TYR A 333 4.29 13.09 -31.57
C TYR A 333 4.52 12.08 -32.72
N ILE A 334 3.81 12.22 -33.85
CA ILE A 334 4.00 11.35 -35.01
C ILE A 334 5.38 11.59 -35.63
N HIS A 335 5.75 12.86 -35.77
CA HIS A 335 7.06 13.24 -36.30
C HIS A 335 8.20 12.77 -35.39
N GLU A 336 8.01 12.83 -34.08
CA GLU A 336 9.01 12.39 -33.11
C GLU A 336 9.14 10.85 -33.10
N ILE A 337 8.04 10.09 -33.21
CA ILE A 337 8.07 8.63 -33.37
C ILE A 337 8.77 8.22 -34.68
N TYR A 338 8.50 8.93 -35.78
CA TYR A 338 9.22 8.74 -37.04
C TYR A 338 10.72 9.02 -36.89
N ARG A 339 11.07 10.12 -36.22
CA ARG A 339 12.46 10.52 -35.97
C ARG A 339 13.24 9.47 -35.19
N TYR A 340 12.58 8.74 -34.27
CA TYR A 340 13.23 7.66 -33.53
C TYR A 340 13.60 6.46 -34.40
N GLY A 341 12.90 6.21 -35.51
CA GLY A 341 13.31 5.21 -36.51
C GLY A 341 13.51 3.80 -35.95
N GLY A 342 12.77 3.40 -34.92
CA GLY A 342 12.94 2.09 -34.28
C GLY A 342 14.15 1.97 -33.35
N ALA A 343 14.86 3.06 -33.05
CA ALA A 343 16.06 3.02 -32.22
C ALA A 343 15.78 2.58 -30.77
N GLU A 344 16.69 1.79 -30.20
CA GLU A 344 16.72 1.46 -28.77
C GLU A 344 17.91 2.18 -28.12
N LEU A 345 17.63 3.22 -27.33
CA LEU A 345 18.67 4.03 -26.71
C LEU A 345 19.10 3.42 -25.37
N HIS A 346 20.41 3.21 -25.21
CA HIS A 346 20.98 2.56 -24.03
C HIS A 346 20.53 3.20 -22.70
N SER A 347 20.51 4.53 -22.60
CA SER A 347 20.11 5.24 -21.37
C SER A 347 18.64 4.98 -20.99
N VAL A 348 17.75 4.89 -21.98
CA VAL A 348 16.32 4.63 -21.78
C VAL A 348 16.12 3.17 -21.38
N SER A 349 16.76 2.23 -22.07
CA SER A 349 16.71 0.80 -21.72
C SER A 349 17.32 0.54 -20.35
N ALA A 350 18.41 1.21 -19.98
CA ALA A 350 19.03 1.09 -18.66
C ALA A 350 18.11 1.59 -17.54
N PHE A 351 17.47 2.74 -17.73
CA PHE A 351 16.48 3.26 -16.78
C PHE A 351 15.30 2.28 -16.62
N LEU A 352 14.70 1.86 -17.73
CA LEU A 352 13.57 0.93 -17.72
C LEU A 352 13.95 -0.42 -17.10
N GLY A 353 15.15 -0.92 -17.41
CA GLY A 353 15.70 -2.14 -16.83
C GLY A 353 15.82 -2.09 -15.31
N GLY A 354 16.27 -0.95 -14.77
CA GLY A 354 16.30 -0.72 -13.32
C GLY A 354 14.91 -0.77 -12.68
N CYS A 355 13.94 -0.06 -13.26
CA CYS A 355 12.56 -0.07 -12.78
C CYS A 355 11.95 -1.48 -12.81
N VAL A 356 12.05 -2.17 -13.93
CA VAL A 356 11.44 -3.50 -14.13
C VAL A 356 12.14 -4.56 -13.28
N ALA A 357 13.46 -4.50 -13.11
CA ALA A 357 14.17 -5.41 -12.23
C ALA A 357 13.64 -5.32 -10.79
N HIS A 358 13.37 -4.11 -10.30
CA HIS A 358 12.77 -3.93 -8.98
C HIS A 358 11.35 -4.51 -8.92
N GLU A 359 10.51 -4.30 -9.94
CA GLU A 359 9.17 -4.92 -10.01
C GLU A 359 9.22 -6.44 -10.00
N VAL A 360 10.18 -7.05 -10.70
CA VAL A 360 10.40 -8.50 -10.68
C VAL A 360 10.81 -8.96 -9.28
N ILE A 361 11.68 -8.23 -8.57
CA ILE A 361 12.05 -8.55 -7.19
C ILE A 361 10.80 -8.57 -6.30
N LYS A 362 9.91 -7.57 -6.41
CA LYS A 362 8.66 -7.52 -5.63
C LYS A 362 7.79 -8.77 -5.85
N LEU A 363 7.68 -9.20 -7.11
CA LEU A 363 6.88 -10.38 -7.47
C LEU A 363 7.49 -11.68 -6.93
N VAL A 364 8.82 -11.79 -6.91
CA VAL A 364 9.54 -12.97 -6.44
C VAL A 364 9.52 -13.06 -4.91
N THR A 365 9.75 -11.94 -4.23
CA THR A 365 9.78 -11.88 -2.76
C THR A 365 8.39 -11.82 -2.14
N ALA A 366 7.37 -11.47 -2.93
CA ALA A 366 6.04 -11.12 -2.44
C ALA A 366 6.08 -10.02 -1.36
N GLN A 367 7.02 -9.07 -1.54
CA GLN A 367 7.17 -7.88 -0.71
C GLN A 367 7.03 -6.62 -1.57
N TYR A 368 6.52 -5.55 -0.96
CA TYR A 368 6.11 -4.30 -1.62
C TYR A 368 5.00 -4.50 -2.66
N LYS A 369 4.30 -3.41 -2.99
CA LYS A 369 3.26 -3.42 -4.03
C LYS A 369 3.89 -3.26 -5.41
N PRO A 370 3.65 -4.18 -6.35
CA PRO A 370 4.06 -3.99 -7.74
C PRO A 370 3.17 -2.93 -8.42
N ILE A 371 3.65 -2.38 -9.53
CA ILE A 371 2.90 -1.46 -10.37
C ILE A 371 1.59 -2.10 -10.81
N ASN A 372 0.53 -1.31 -10.83
CA ASN A 372 -0.71 -1.75 -11.41
C ASN A 372 -0.70 -1.40 -12.90
N ASN A 373 -0.63 -2.42 -13.76
CA ASN A 373 -0.84 -2.31 -15.20
C ASN A 373 0.35 -1.84 -16.04
N THR A 374 0.33 -0.59 -16.51
CA THR A 374 1.25 -0.04 -17.51
C THR A 374 2.01 1.12 -16.90
N PHE A 375 3.33 1.07 -16.95
CA PHE A 375 4.23 2.16 -16.64
C PHE A 375 4.75 2.76 -17.95
N ILE A 376 4.79 4.09 -18.03
CA ILE A 376 5.32 4.85 -19.17
C ILE A 376 6.38 5.81 -18.64
N TYR A 377 7.48 5.92 -19.39
CA TYR A 377 8.58 6.84 -19.15
C TYR A 377 8.82 7.67 -20.41
N ASP A 378 8.82 8.99 -20.25
CA ASP A 378 9.23 9.95 -21.27
C ASP A 378 10.58 10.56 -20.88
N ALA A 379 11.64 10.19 -21.61
CA ALA A 379 12.98 10.70 -21.37
C ALA A 379 13.21 12.12 -21.93
N ILE A 380 12.32 12.65 -22.77
CA ILE A 380 12.38 14.04 -23.23
C ILE A 380 12.07 14.97 -22.07
N THR A 381 10.96 14.70 -21.37
CA THR A 381 10.47 15.53 -20.26
C THR A 381 10.88 15.00 -18.90
N THR A 382 11.50 13.83 -18.83
CA THR A 382 11.89 13.11 -17.61
C THR A 382 10.71 12.76 -16.69
N ASN A 383 9.53 12.58 -17.28
CA ASN A 383 8.30 12.25 -16.55
C ASN A 383 7.98 10.76 -16.63
N THR A 384 7.23 10.29 -15.63
CA THR A 384 6.71 8.92 -15.60
C THR A 384 5.25 8.90 -15.20
N GLU A 385 4.50 7.92 -15.68
CA GLU A 385 3.08 7.74 -15.35
C GLU A 385 2.75 6.25 -15.27
N THR A 386 1.87 5.86 -14.33
CA THR A 386 1.31 4.51 -14.25
C THR A 386 -0.18 4.56 -14.58
N ILE A 387 -0.61 3.79 -15.58
CA ILE A 387 -1.93 3.92 -16.21
C ILE A 387 -2.63 2.56 -16.25
N ASP A 388 -3.88 2.54 -15.79
CA ASP A 388 -4.81 1.43 -15.97
C ASP A 388 -5.59 1.59 -17.28
N ILE A 389 -5.15 0.88 -18.32
CA ILE A 389 -5.68 0.95 -19.69
C ILE A 389 -7.01 0.21 -19.85
N THR A 390 -7.38 -0.63 -18.89
CA THR A 390 -8.53 -1.53 -18.97
C THR A 390 -9.65 -1.09 -18.03
N ASN A 391 -10.90 -1.39 -18.38
CA ASN A 391 -12.02 -1.18 -17.47
C ASN A 391 -11.96 -2.18 -16.30
N LEU A 392 -12.42 -1.74 -15.12
CA LEU A 392 -12.53 -2.59 -13.91
C LEU A 392 -13.51 -3.77 -14.06
N HIS A 393 -14.25 -3.85 -15.17
CA HIS A 393 -15.23 -4.89 -15.44
C HIS A 393 -14.60 -6.12 -16.08
N GLY A 394 -13.78 -6.83 -15.30
CA GLY A 394 -13.13 -8.05 -15.77
C GLY A 394 -12.16 -8.61 -14.74
N LEU A 395 -12.65 -8.96 -13.55
CA LEU A 395 -11.87 -9.80 -12.64
C LEU A 395 -11.79 -11.22 -13.21
N PHE A 396 -10.57 -11.75 -13.29
CA PHE A 396 -10.25 -13.10 -13.75
C PHE A 396 -10.95 -14.24 -13.01
#